data_AF-A0A671VT89-F1
#
_entry.id   AF-A0A671VT89-F1
#
_cell.length_a   1.000
_cell.length_b   1.000
_cell.length_c   1.000
_cell.angle_alpha   90.00
_cell.angle_beta   90.00
_cell.angle_gamma   90.00
#
_symmetry.space_group_name_H-M   'P 1'
#
loop_
_entity.id
_entity.type
_entity.pdbx_description
1 polymer ?
#
loop_
_entity_poly.entity_id
_entity_poly.type
_entity_poly.pdbx_seq_one_letter_code
_entity_poly.pdbx_strand_id
1 'polypeptide(L)'
;MLVTHADSEKTTVNYFEDFPETSEPVWILGKQYNALTERDDILSDVTSRLWFTYRKNFPPIGGTGPTSDTGWGCMLRCGQMILGEALVCRHLGRDWRWAGDKKQREEYISILNAFIDKKDSYYSIHQIAQMGVGEGKPIGQWYGPNTVAQVLKKLAVFDTWSRLVVHVAMDNTVVIEEISECRCVATLCFNVLFLLAIICISSLNDTETALWKPLVLLIPLRLGLSDINEAYIETLKQCFMLPQSLGVIGGKPNSAHYFIGYVGEELIYLDPHTTQPAVEPYEDGQVPDETYHCQHPPCRMHICELDPSIAAGFFCQTEDEFDDWCMRIRRVCFCGSLDSSVAVNFGGICT
;
A
#
# COMPACT_ATOMS: atom_id res chain seq x y z
N MET A 1 -45.20 -13.63 33.72
CA MET A 1 -44.15 -12.61 33.95
C MET A 1 -43.07 -12.82 32.91
N LEU A 2 -43.18 -12.13 31.78
CA LEU A 2 -42.16 -12.05 30.74
C LEU A 2 -41.45 -10.72 30.97
N VAL A 3 -40.20 -10.77 31.42
CA VAL A 3 -39.33 -9.59 31.46
C VAL A 3 -38.49 -9.65 30.20
N THR A 4 -38.81 -8.79 29.24
CA THR A 4 -38.00 -8.53 28.05
C THR A 4 -36.77 -7.73 28.47
N HIS A 5 -35.58 -8.34 28.37
CA HIS A 5 -34.34 -7.59 28.38
C HIS A 5 -34.18 -6.92 27.02
N ALA A 6 -34.31 -5.60 27.01
CA ALA A 6 -33.87 -4.76 25.90
C ALA A 6 -32.34 -4.63 26.03
N ASP A 7 -31.61 -5.27 25.13
CA ASP A 7 -30.17 -5.03 24.96
C ASP A 7 -29.97 -3.62 24.40
N SER A 8 -29.38 -2.75 25.21
CA SER A 8 -28.94 -1.43 24.80
C SER A 8 -27.72 -1.56 23.89
N GLU A 9 -27.87 -1.29 22.60
CA GLU A 9 -26.76 -1.02 21.69
C GLU A 9 -25.96 0.17 22.24
N LYS A 10 -24.74 -0.10 22.72
CA LYS A 10 -23.75 0.94 22.99
C LYS A 10 -23.18 1.40 21.65
N THR A 11 -23.75 2.45 21.09
CA THR A 11 -23.10 3.23 20.02
C THR A 11 -21.91 3.95 20.64
N THR A 12 -20.71 3.37 20.53
CA THR A 12 -19.47 4.10 20.82
C THR A 12 -19.29 5.17 19.75
N VAL A 13 -19.64 6.40 20.09
CA VAL A 13 -19.27 7.58 19.31
C VAL A 13 -17.75 7.74 19.46
N ASN A 14 -17.00 7.34 18.45
CA ASN A 14 -15.57 7.63 18.39
C ASN A 14 -15.41 9.14 18.16
N TYR A 15 -14.98 9.85 19.21
CA TYR A 15 -14.51 11.22 19.09
C TYR A 15 -13.16 11.17 18.38
N PHE A 16 -13.13 11.45 17.09
CA PHE A 16 -11.89 11.67 16.38
C PHE A 16 -11.32 13.02 16.81
N GLU A 17 -10.12 13.01 17.37
CA GLU A 17 -9.41 14.26 17.64
C GLU A 17 -9.02 14.93 16.32
N ASP A 18 -9.29 16.23 16.23
CA ASP A 18 -8.81 17.03 15.12
C ASP A 18 -7.27 17.00 15.02
N PHE A 19 -6.76 17.40 13.85
CA PHE A 19 -5.32 17.48 13.62
C PHE A 19 -4.67 18.47 14.60
N PRO A 20 -3.52 18.13 15.23
CA PRO A 20 -2.92 19.00 16.24
C PRO A 20 -2.47 20.33 15.63
N GLU A 21 -2.74 21.44 16.33
CA GLU A 21 -2.18 22.75 16.01
C GLU A 21 -0.72 22.80 16.49
N THR A 22 0.21 22.40 15.63
CA THR A 22 1.64 22.31 15.93
C THR A 22 2.50 22.95 14.85
N SER A 23 3.68 23.44 15.24
CA SER A 23 4.71 23.91 14.30
C SER A 23 5.51 22.76 13.66
N GLU A 24 5.36 21.54 14.17
CA GLU A 24 6.00 20.36 13.62
C GLU A 24 5.49 20.07 12.19
N PRO A 25 6.37 19.69 11.27
CA PRO A 25 5.96 19.36 9.91
C PRO A 25 5.13 18.07 9.88
N VAL A 26 4.10 18.09 9.05
CA VAL A 26 3.26 16.92 8.78
C VAL A 26 3.76 16.27 7.51
N TRP A 27 4.17 15.01 7.59
CA TRP A 27 4.60 14.25 6.42
C TRP A 27 3.55 13.23 6.04
N ILE A 28 3.14 13.22 4.78
CA ILE A 28 2.22 12.23 4.21
C ILE A 28 2.83 11.75 2.90
N LEU A 29 3.26 10.48 2.84
CA LEU A 29 3.73 9.80 1.63
C LEU A 29 4.63 10.68 0.74
N GLY A 30 5.75 11.13 1.29
CA GLY A 30 6.76 11.94 0.60
C GLY A 30 6.46 13.43 0.48
N LYS A 31 5.29 13.90 0.93
CA LYS A 31 4.92 15.33 0.94
C LYS A 31 4.95 15.91 2.35
N GLN A 32 5.52 17.10 2.46
CA GLN A 32 5.54 17.89 3.69
C GLN A 32 4.43 18.94 3.66
N TYR A 33 3.77 19.12 4.80
CA TYR A 33 2.73 20.10 5.03
C TYR A 33 2.96 20.83 6.36
N ASN A 34 2.41 22.03 6.48
CA ASN A 34 2.34 22.80 7.71
C ASN A 34 0.93 22.74 8.32
N ALA A 35 0.81 22.16 9.52
CA ALA A 35 -0.49 21.95 10.18
C ALA A 35 -1.27 23.25 10.45
N LEU A 36 -0.59 24.40 10.58
CA LEU A 36 -1.21 25.69 10.88
C LEU A 36 -1.78 26.39 9.64
N THR A 37 -1.21 26.14 8.45
CA THR A 37 -1.56 26.88 7.23
C THR A 37 -2.15 26.01 6.13
N GLU A 38 -1.91 24.70 6.15
CA GLU A 38 -2.24 23.76 5.06
C GLU A 38 -3.17 22.64 5.55
N ARG A 39 -4.04 22.93 6.54
CA ARG A 39 -4.97 21.95 7.13
C ARG A 39 -5.89 21.30 6.08
N ASP A 40 -6.46 22.10 5.18
CA ASP A 40 -7.35 21.58 4.13
C ASP A 40 -6.60 20.71 3.12
N ASP A 41 -5.33 21.03 2.83
CA ASP A 41 -4.49 20.22 1.93
C ASP A 41 -4.10 18.89 2.57
N ILE A 42 -3.82 18.87 3.88
CA ILE A 42 -3.59 17.65 4.67
C ILE A 42 -4.82 16.75 4.61
N LEU A 43 -6.00 17.29 4.93
CA LEU A 43 -7.26 16.53 4.91
C LEU A 43 -7.57 16.02 3.50
N SER A 44 -7.41 16.87 2.49
CA SER A 44 -7.59 16.50 1.08
C SER A 44 -6.68 15.36 0.67
N ASP A 45 -5.40 15.38 1.07
CA ASP A 45 -4.46 14.30 0.75
C ASP A 45 -4.81 12.98 1.42
N VAL A 46 -5.13 13.01 2.72
CA VAL A 46 -5.57 11.83 3.48
C VAL A 46 -6.85 11.24 2.89
N THR A 47 -7.88 12.06 2.71
CA THR A 47 -9.19 11.60 2.19
C THR A 47 -9.08 11.08 0.76
N SER A 48 -8.12 11.58 -0.03
CA SER A 48 -7.88 11.08 -1.38
C SER A 48 -7.31 9.67 -1.45
N ARG A 49 -6.72 9.16 -0.35
CA ARG A 49 -6.17 7.81 -0.33
C ARG A 49 -7.31 6.79 -0.37
N LEU A 50 -7.12 5.71 -1.14
CA LEU A 50 -8.08 4.61 -1.18
C LEU A 50 -8.10 3.90 0.18
N TRP A 51 -9.27 3.90 0.81
CA TRP A 51 -9.51 3.35 2.13
C TRP A 51 -10.31 2.06 2.03
N PHE A 52 -9.65 0.94 2.34
CA PHE A 52 -10.28 -0.38 2.35
C PHE A 52 -10.51 -0.82 3.79
N THR A 53 -11.77 -1.06 4.13
CA THR A 53 -12.19 -1.54 5.45
C THR A 53 -12.72 -2.97 5.36
N TYR A 54 -13.08 -3.55 6.51
CA TYR A 54 -13.91 -4.74 6.51
C TYR A 54 -15.17 -4.54 5.68
N ARG A 55 -15.57 -5.58 4.96
CA ARG A 55 -16.79 -5.63 4.17
C ARG A 55 -17.63 -6.84 4.55
N LYS A 56 -18.94 -6.72 4.39
CA LYS A 56 -19.92 -7.79 4.61
C LYS A 56 -20.87 -7.92 3.43
N ASN A 57 -21.45 -9.09 3.27
CA ASN A 57 -22.40 -9.44 2.20
C ASN A 57 -21.78 -9.48 0.80
N PHE A 58 -20.46 -9.66 0.70
CA PHE A 58 -19.84 -10.01 -0.59
C PHE A 58 -20.07 -11.49 -0.92
N PRO A 59 -19.96 -11.91 -2.20
CA PRO A 59 -20.12 -13.31 -2.59
C PRO A 59 -19.21 -14.26 -1.79
N PRO A 60 -19.64 -15.47 -1.42
CA PRO A 60 -18.82 -16.38 -0.61
C PRO A 60 -17.44 -16.67 -1.22
N ILE A 61 -16.36 -16.50 -0.45
CA ILE A 61 -15.00 -16.83 -0.90
C ILE A 61 -14.90 -18.33 -1.16
N GLY A 62 -14.46 -18.74 -2.35
CA GLY A 62 -14.40 -20.15 -2.75
C GLY A 62 -15.77 -20.84 -2.87
N GLY A 63 -16.87 -20.09 -2.90
CA GLY A 63 -18.25 -20.59 -3.04
C GLY A 63 -18.92 -21.02 -1.73
N THR A 64 -18.16 -21.38 -0.70
CA THR A 64 -18.67 -21.82 0.61
C THR A 64 -18.01 -21.15 1.81
N GLY A 65 -16.98 -20.33 1.59
CA GLY A 65 -16.24 -19.63 2.62
C GLY A 65 -16.97 -18.38 3.14
N PRO A 66 -16.24 -17.51 3.88
CA PRO A 66 -16.82 -16.31 4.48
C PRO A 66 -17.46 -15.38 3.44
N THR A 67 -18.50 -14.66 3.88
CA THR A 67 -19.16 -13.53 3.18
C THR A 67 -18.88 -12.19 3.87
N SER A 68 -17.96 -12.21 4.84
CA SER A 68 -17.43 -11.05 5.55
C SER A 68 -15.99 -11.33 5.96
N ASP A 69 -15.15 -10.29 5.92
CA ASP A 69 -13.77 -10.35 6.40
C ASP A 69 -13.58 -9.74 7.79
N THR A 70 -14.68 -9.34 8.45
CA THR A 70 -14.66 -8.79 9.81
C THR A 70 -13.92 -9.71 10.77
N GLY A 71 -12.97 -9.13 11.49
CA GLY A 71 -12.21 -9.82 12.52
C GLY A 71 -11.04 -10.66 12.02
N TRP A 72 -10.78 -10.76 10.70
CA TRP A 72 -9.60 -11.49 10.20
C TRP A 72 -8.89 -10.82 9.02
N GLY A 73 -9.59 -10.02 8.22
CA GLY A 73 -9.07 -9.42 6.98
C GLY A 73 -8.19 -8.18 7.13
N CYS A 74 -7.89 -7.69 8.34
CA CYS A 74 -7.35 -6.32 8.52
C CYS A 74 -6.00 -6.12 7.80
N MET A 75 -5.08 -7.09 7.88
CA MET A 75 -3.80 -6.99 7.15
C MET A 75 -3.99 -7.12 5.64
N LEU A 76 -4.99 -7.88 5.18
CA LEU A 76 -5.31 -7.98 3.75
C LEU A 76 -5.81 -6.63 3.24
N ARG A 77 -6.66 -5.94 4.02
CA ARG A 77 -7.11 -4.57 3.74
C ARG A 77 -5.97 -3.56 3.74
N CYS A 78 -5.04 -3.66 4.68
CA CYS A 78 -3.82 -2.82 4.66
C CYS A 78 -2.98 -3.08 3.41
N GLY A 79 -2.84 -4.34 3.00
CA GLY A 79 -2.22 -4.72 1.72
C GLY A 79 -2.93 -4.12 0.50
N GLN A 80 -4.27 -4.11 0.50
CA GLN A 80 -5.04 -3.44 -0.55
C GLN A 80 -4.78 -1.93 -0.56
N MET A 81 -4.70 -1.28 0.60
CA MET A 81 -4.47 0.18 0.67
C MET A 81 -3.09 0.56 0.15
N ILE A 82 -2.02 -0.13 0.57
CA ILE A 82 -0.65 0.19 0.12
C ILE A 82 -0.45 -0.10 -1.38
N LEU A 83 -1.07 -1.16 -1.92
CA LEU A 83 -1.04 -1.43 -3.36
C LEU A 83 -1.94 -0.47 -4.14
N GLY A 84 -3.10 -0.11 -3.58
CA GLY A 84 -4.01 0.89 -4.13
C GLY A 84 -3.30 2.24 -4.29
N GLU A 85 -2.52 2.63 -3.30
CA GLU A 85 -1.67 3.83 -3.38
C GLU A 85 -0.65 3.75 -4.52
N ALA A 86 0.01 2.59 -4.70
CA ALA A 86 0.94 2.40 -5.81
C ALA A 86 0.25 2.51 -7.18
N LEU A 87 -0.97 1.98 -7.31
CA LEU A 87 -1.77 2.09 -8.54
C LEU A 87 -2.26 3.52 -8.79
N VAL A 88 -2.61 4.27 -7.73
CA VAL A 88 -2.92 5.70 -7.82
C VAL A 88 -1.69 6.46 -8.31
N CYS A 89 -0.51 6.24 -7.72
CA CYS A 89 0.74 6.87 -8.16
C CYS A 89 1.06 6.53 -9.63
N ARG A 90 0.89 5.27 -10.03
CA ARG A 90 1.14 4.80 -11.40
C ARG A 90 0.26 5.49 -12.43
N HIS A 91 -1.05 5.50 -12.20
CA HIS A 91 -2.04 5.81 -13.24
C HIS A 91 -2.62 7.22 -13.13
N LEU A 92 -2.59 7.82 -11.94
CA LEU A 92 -3.14 9.16 -11.67
C LEU A 92 -2.06 10.17 -11.23
N GLY A 93 -0.95 9.68 -10.69
CA GLY A 93 0.13 10.48 -10.10
C GLY A 93 -0.11 10.85 -8.64
N ARG A 94 0.97 11.02 -7.88
CA ARG A 94 0.93 11.35 -6.43
C ARG A 94 0.18 12.65 -6.10
N ASP A 95 0.14 13.59 -7.06
CA ASP A 95 -0.55 14.88 -6.94
C ASP A 95 -2.06 14.78 -7.13
N TRP A 96 -2.58 13.65 -7.62
CA TRP A 96 -4.02 13.46 -7.77
C TRP A 96 -4.73 13.54 -6.42
N ARG A 97 -5.91 14.15 -6.42
CA ARG A 97 -6.81 14.27 -5.26
C ARG A 97 -8.21 13.84 -5.67
N TRP A 98 -8.89 13.12 -4.79
CA TRP A 98 -10.28 12.71 -4.94
C TRP A 98 -11.21 13.90 -4.78
N ALA A 99 -12.29 13.91 -5.54
CA ALA A 99 -13.34 14.92 -5.45
C ALA A 99 -14.70 14.24 -5.58
N GLY A 100 -15.35 13.95 -4.45
CA GLY A 100 -16.55 13.11 -4.39
C GLY A 100 -17.74 13.56 -5.24
N ASP A 101 -17.92 14.87 -5.44
CA ASP A 101 -19.08 15.40 -6.18
C ASP A 101 -18.90 15.43 -7.71
N LYS A 102 -17.83 14.82 -8.24
CA LYS A 102 -17.48 14.87 -9.66
C LYS A 102 -17.39 13.49 -10.27
N LYS A 103 -17.71 13.41 -11.57
CA LYS A 103 -17.42 12.22 -12.37
C LYS A 103 -15.92 11.93 -12.29
N GLN A 104 -15.57 10.76 -11.81
CA GLN A 104 -14.17 10.35 -11.68
C GLN A 104 -13.57 9.99 -13.03
N ARG A 105 -12.23 10.00 -13.10
CA ARG A 105 -11.48 9.56 -14.28
C ARG A 105 -11.66 8.06 -14.48
N GLU A 106 -11.60 7.60 -15.73
CA GLU A 106 -11.78 6.18 -16.05
C GLU A 106 -10.67 5.31 -15.44
N GLU A 107 -9.45 5.85 -15.35
CA GLU A 107 -8.32 5.21 -14.69
C GLU A 107 -8.58 5.03 -13.20
N TYR A 108 -9.17 6.02 -12.52
CA TYR A 108 -9.54 5.90 -11.11
C TYR A 108 -10.55 4.77 -10.89
N ILE A 109 -11.60 4.75 -11.71
CA ILE A 109 -12.63 3.70 -11.65
C ILE A 109 -12.03 2.32 -11.92
N SER A 110 -11.08 2.22 -12.85
CA SER A 110 -10.37 0.98 -13.14
C SER A 110 -9.51 0.50 -11.97
N ILE A 111 -8.82 1.42 -11.27
CA ILE A 111 -8.09 1.11 -10.04
C ILE A 111 -9.06 0.59 -8.98
N LEU A 112 -10.14 1.31 -8.70
CA LEU A 112 -11.09 0.92 -7.65
C LEU A 112 -11.73 -0.45 -7.96
N ASN A 113 -12.10 -0.68 -9.22
CA ASN A 113 -12.63 -1.97 -9.69
C ASN A 113 -11.65 -3.13 -9.47
N ALA A 114 -10.35 -2.90 -9.43
CA ALA A 114 -9.37 -3.94 -9.13
C ALA A 114 -9.45 -4.45 -7.68
N PHE A 115 -10.09 -3.71 -6.76
CA PHE A 115 -10.17 -4.03 -5.33
C PHE A 115 -11.57 -4.38 -4.81
N ILE A 116 -12.62 -4.21 -5.63
CA ILE A 116 -13.99 -4.57 -5.27
C ILE A 116 -14.05 -6.02 -4.77
N ASP A 117 -14.91 -6.29 -3.80
CA ASP A 117 -15.04 -7.60 -3.14
C ASP A 117 -15.76 -8.63 -4.02
N LYS A 118 -15.24 -8.84 -5.24
CA LYS A 118 -15.67 -9.84 -6.20
C LYS A 118 -14.47 -10.60 -6.74
N LYS A 119 -14.69 -11.89 -7.03
CA LYS A 119 -13.62 -12.81 -7.46
C LYS A 119 -12.94 -12.43 -8.78
N ASP A 120 -13.58 -11.63 -9.62
CA ASP A 120 -13.07 -11.16 -10.91
C ASP A 120 -12.17 -9.92 -10.79
N SER A 121 -12.22 -9.21 -9.66
CA SER A 121 -11.29 -8.13 -9.34
C SER A 121 -9.92 -8.67 -8.92
N TYR A 122 -8.84 -8.16 -9.53
CA TYR A 122 -7.46 -8.65 -9.39
C TYR A 122 -6.98 -8.77 -7.94
N TYR A 123 -7.28 -7.76 -7.13
CA TYR A 123 -6.79 -7.60 -5.76
C TYR A 123 -7.95 -7.61 -4.76
N SER A 124 -9.06 -8.26 -5.10
CA SER A 124 -10.18 -8.48 -4.18
C SER A 124 -9.77 -9.25 -2.94
N ILE A 125 -10.56 -9.12 -1.87
CA ILE A 125 -10.39 -9.96 -0.67
C ILE A 125 -10.45 -11.45 -1.01
N HIS A 126 -11.22 -11.84 -2.03
CA HIS A 126 -11.31 -13.21 -2.55
C HIS A 126 -9.98 -13.68 -3.10
N GLN A 127 -9.39 -12.91 -4.02
CA GLN A 127 -8.13 -13.27 -4.66
C GLN A 127 -6.98 -13.29 -3.66
N ILE A 128 -6.92 -12.31 -2.75
CA ILE A 128 -5.89 -12.26 -1.71
C ILE A 128 -6.01 -13.46 -0.76
N ALA A 129 -7.21 -13.74 -0.23
CA ALA A 129 -7.40 -14.87 0.69
C ALA A 129 -7.15 -16.22 0.00
N GLN A 130 -7.56 -16.38 -1.26
CA GLN A 130 -7.36 -17.61 -2.02
C GLN A 130 -5.88 -17.82 -2.38
N MET A 131 -5.16 -16.76 -2.76
CA MET A 131 -3.73 -16.83 -3.08
C MET A 131 -2.89 -17.15 -1.84
N GLY A 132 -3.26 -16.62 -0.66
CA GLY A 132 -2.53 -16.93 0.57
C GLY A 132 -2.69 -18.37 1.07
N VAL A 133 -3.63 -19.16 0.53
CA VAL A 133 -3.63 -20.63 0.72
C VAL A 133 -2.32 -21.23 0.20
N GLY A 134 -1.78 -20.71 -0.91
CA GLY A 134 -0.47 -21.08 -1.45
C GLY A 134 0.71 -20.64 -0.58
N GLU A 135 0.51 -19.71 0.34
CA GLU A 135 1.47 -19.28 1.38
C GLU A 135 1.27 -20.05 2.71
N GLY A 136 0.44 -21.09 2.72
CA GLY A 136 0.12 -21.87 3.92
C GLY A 136 -0.82 -21.14 4.89
N LYS A 137 -1.58 -20.14 4.42
CA LYS A 137 -2.61 -19.44 5.20
C LYS A 137 -4.01 -19.84 4.75
N PRO A 138 -4.76 -20.62 5.55
CA PRO A 138 -6.16 -20.88 5.27
C PRO A 138 -6.98 -19.59 5.19
N ILE A 139 -8.06 -19.63 4.40
CA ILE A 139 -9.05 -18.54 4.34
C ILE A 139 -9.61 -18.30 5.74
N GLY A 140 -9.72 -17.03 6.13
CA GLY A 140 -10.16 -16.66 7.48
C GLY A 140 -9.02 -16.46 8.49
N GLN A 141 -7.76 -16.72 8.12
CA GLN A 141 -6.60 -16.49 8.99
C GLN A 141 -6.00 -15.10 8.78
N TRP A 142 -5.58 -14.46 9.88
CA TRP A 142 -4.80 -13.22 9.84
C TRP A 142 -3.41 -13.42 9.24
N TYR A 143 -2.94 -12.42 8.47
CA TYR A 143 -1.63 -12.42 7.80
C TYR A 143 -0.69 -11.44 8.50
N GLY A 144 0.62 -11.75 8.51
CA GLY A 144 1.64 -10.74 8.79
C GLY A 144 2.00 -9.94 7.53
N PRO A 145 2.74 -8.82 7.68
CA PRO A 145 3.13 -7.96 6.56
C PRO A 145 3.86 -8.69 5.42
N ASN A 146 4.81 -9.58 5.73
CA ASN A 146 5.50 -10.37 4.71
C ASN A 146 4.54 -11.25 3.89
N THR A 147 3.60 -11.94 4.55
CA THR A 147 2.69 -12.84 3.84
C THR A 147 1.79 -12.10 2.86
N VAL A 148 1.23 -10.94 3.27
CA VAL A 148 0.42 -10.15 2.33
C VAL A 148 1.27 -9.60 1.19
N ALA A 149 2.52 -9.15 1.44
CA ALA A 149 3.43 -8.70 0.40
C ALA A 149 3.71 -9.79 -0.66
N GLN A 150 3.97 -11.03 -0.24
CA GLN A 150 4.17 -12.16 -1.17
C GLN A 150 2.90 -12.49 -1.97
N VAL A 151 1.72 -12.40 -1.36
CA VAL A 151 0.44 -12.58 -2.04
C VAL A 151 0.24 -11.50 -3.11
N LEU A 152 0.46 -10.23 -2.78
CA LEU A 152 0.34 -9.12 -3.74
C LEU A 152 1.33 -9.29 -4.90
N LYS A 153 2.55 -9.77 -4.62
CA LYS A 153 3.54 -10.10 -5.66
C LYS A 153 3.02 -11.13 -6.65
N LYS A 154 2.35 -12.18 -6.18
CA LYS A 154 1.76 -13.22 -7.05
C LYS A 154 0.56 -12.71 -7.83
N LEU A 155 -0.29 -11.88 -7.22
CA LEU A 155 -1.48 -11.32 -7.87
C LEU A 155 -1.15 -10.30 -8.96
N ALA A 156 -0.13 -9.46 -8.74
CA ALA A 156 0.28 -8.43 -9.69
C ALA A 156 0.68 -8.99 -11.07
N VAL A 157 1.08 -10.27 -11.14
CA VAL A 157 1.38 -10.97 -12.41
C VAL A 157 0.18 -11.00 -13.36
N PHE A 158 -1.04 -11.03 -12.83
CA PHE A 158 -2.27 -11.13 -13.62
C PHE A 158 -2.80 -9.76 -14.09
N ASP A 159 -2.32 -8.67 -13.50
CA ASP A 159 -2.70 -7.30 -13.87
C ASP A 159 -1.84 -6.80 -15.03
N THR A 160 -2.28 -7.16 -16.24
CA THR A 160 -1.60 -6.78 -17.49
C THR A 160 -1.80 -5.31 -17.87
N TRP A 161 -2.73 -4.60 -17.23
CA TRP A 161 -2.93 -3.17 -17.43
C TRP A 161 -1.87 -2.38 -16.65
N SER A 162 -1.68 -2.71 -15.38
CA SER A 162 -0.72 -2.02 -14.53
C SER A 162 0.70 -2.54 -14.70
N ARG A 163 0.93 -3.76 -15.21
CA ARG A 163 2.27 -4.28 -15.55
C ARG A 163 3.32 -4.06 -14.44
N LEU A 164 2.89 -4.08 -13.19
CA LEU A 164 3.74 -3.79 -12.04
C LEU A 164 4.72 -4.94 -11.81
N VAL A 165 5.93 -4.60 -11.39
CA VAL A 165 6.83 -5.55 -10.73
C VAL A 165 6.72 -5.29 -9.23
N VAL A 166 6.28 -6.29 -8.48
CA VAL A 166 6.30 -6.23 -7.02
C VAL A 166 7.51 -7.02 -6.54
N HIS A 167 8.51 -6.32 -6.01
CA HIS A 167 9.68 -6.94 -5.41
C HIS A 167 9.54 -6.93 -3.88
N VAL A 168 9.73 -8.09 -3.24
CA VAL A 168 9.70 -8.23 -1.79
C VAL A 168 11.12 -8.53 -1.32
N ALA A 169 11.77 -7.54 -0.73
CA ALA A 169 13.15 -7.66 -0.27
C ALA A 169 13.20 -8.37 1.08
N MET A 170 13.89 -9.51 1.12
CA MET A 170 14.04 -10.33 2.33
C MET A 170 15.35 -10.00 3.04
N ASP A 171 15.52 -10.53 4.26
CA ASP A 171 16.78 -10.42 5.04
C ASP A 171 17.28 -8.98 5.23
N ASN A 172 16.32 -8.04 5.32
CA ASN A 172 16.58 -6.60 5.47
C ASN A 172 17.52 -6.03 4.37
N THR A 173 17.62 -6.69 3.21
CA THR A 173 18.60 -6.32 2.17
C THR A 173 17.91 -6.19 0.83
N VAL A 174 18.08 -5.03 0.18
CA VAL A 174 17.63 -4.80 -1.18
C VAL A 174 18.81 -5.00 -2.12
N VAL A 175 18.78 -6.06 -2.91
CA VAL A 175 19.81 -6.37 -3.91
C VAL A 175 19.43 -5.69 -5.21
N ILE A 176 20.20 -4.67 -5.60
CA ILE A 176 19.89 -3.81 -6.75
C ILE A 176 19.88 -4.61 -8.06
N GLU A 177 20.77 -5.61 -8.16
CA GLU A 177 20.85 -6.49 -9.33
C GLU A 177 19.60 -7.37 -9.51
N GLU A 178 18.91 -7.75 -8.44
CA GLU A 178 17.65 -8.53 -8.53
C GLU A 178 16.49 -7.69 -9.05
N ILE A 179 16.56 -6.37 -8.89
CA ILE A 179 15.57 -5.42 -9.41
C ILE A 179 15.72 -5.24 -10.94
N SER A 180 16.76 -5.85 -11.55
CA SER A 180 16.91 -5.92 -13.01
C SER A 180 15.74 -6.60 -13.73
N GLU A 181 14.89 -7.37 -13.06
CA GLU A 181 13.63 -7.90 -13.62
C GLU A 181 12.66 -6.79 -14.07
N CYS A 182 12.82 -5.57 -13.55
CA CYS A 182 12.09 -4.40 -14.02
C CYS A 182 12.54 -3.95 -15.42
N ARG A 183 13.76 -4.33 -15.86
CA ARG A 183 14.27 -4.00 -17.19
C ARG A 183 13.62 -4.90 -18.25
N CYS A 184 13.06 -4.30 -19.30
CA CYS A 184 12.46 -5.05 -20.40
C CYS A 184 13.53 -5.80 -21.23
N VAL A 185 13.23 -7.05 -21.60
CA VAL A 185 14.11 -8.00 -22.32
C VAL A 185 14.50 -7.56 -23.74
N ALA A 186 13.96 -6.45 -24.26
CA ALA A 186 14.34 -5.92 -25.58
C ALA A 186 15.86 -5.65 -25.71
N THR A 187 16.56 -5.48 -24.59
CA THR A 187 18.01 -5.19 -24.56
C THR A 187 18.90 -6.45 -24.68
N LEU A 188 18.38 -7.67 -24.56
CA LEU A 188 19.19 -8.90 -24.65
C LEU A 188 19.38 -9.42 -26.09
N CYS A 189 18.75 -8.80 -27.10
CA CYS A 189 18.97 -9.14 -28.51
C CYS A 189 20.09 -8.33 -29.18
N PHE A 190 21.20 -8.06 -28.47
CA PHE A 190 22.31 -7.28 -29.05
C PHE A 190 23.25 -8.05 -29.98
N ASN A 191 22.98 -9.33 -30.33
CA ASN A 191 23.89 -10.08 -31.21
C ASN A 191 23.29 -10.96 -32.31
N VAL A 192 21.98 -10.96 -32.61
CA VAL A 192 21.48 -11.80 -33.72
C VAL A 192 20.46 -11.16 -34.66
N LEU A 193 19.88 -9.98 -34.39
CA LEU A 193 18.68 -9.62 -35.18
C LEU A 193 18.48 -8.13 -35.43
N PHE A 194 19.49 -7.49 -36.03
CA PHE A 194 19.33 -6.18 -36.65
C PHE A 194 18.26 -6.17 -37.77
N LEU A 195 17.87 -7.35 -38.28
CA LEU A 195 16.88 -7.49 -39.35
C LEU A 195 15.41 -7.67 -38.87
N LEU A 196 15.14 -8.31 -37.71
CA LEU A 196 13.76 -8.39 -37.19
C LEU A 196 13.33 -7.12 -36.44
N ALA A 197 14.26 -6.33 -35.93
CA ALA A 197 13.92 -5.04 -35.34
C ALA A 197 13.16 -4.17 -36.36
N ILE A 198 13.56 -4.18 -37.64
CA ILE A 198 12.88 -3.43 -38.71
C ILE A 198 11.52 -4.04 -39.09
N ILE A 199 11.37 -5.38 -38.99
CA ILE A 199 10.12 -6.07 -39.33
C ILE A 199 9.05 -5.89 -38.24
N CYS A 200 9.44 -5.79 -36.96
CA CYS A 200 8.48 -5.55 -35.87
C CYS A 200 8.00 -4.09 -35.80
N ILE A 201 8.78 -3.14 -36.32
CA ILE A 201 8.43 -1.70 -36.29
C ILE A 201 7.22 -1.36 -37.19
N SER A 202 6.90 -2.19 -38.19
CA SER A 202 5.83 -1.89 -39.15
C SER A 202 4.43 -2.39 -38.74
N SER A 203 4.26 -3.06 -37.59
CA SER A 203 2.98 -3.70 -37.22
C SER A 203 2.48 -3.46 -35.79
N LEU A 204 3.12 -2.59 -35.00
CA LEU A 204 2.64 -2.25 -33.65
C LEU A 204 2.20 -0.78 -33.62
N ASN A 205 0.92 -0.57 -33.90
CA ASN A 205 0.25 0.66 -33.49
C ASN A 205 0.08 0.62 -31.96
N ASP A 206 0.45 1.74 -31.34
CA ASP A 206 0.20 2.21 -29.99
C ASP A 206 1.03 1.67 -28.81
N THR A 207 1.88 2.60 -28.33
CA THR A 207 2.29 2.90 -26.95
C THR A 207 3.42 2.10 -26.28
N GLU A 208 4.59 2.75 -26.31
CA GLU A 208 5.73 2.69 -25.38
C GLU A 208 6.39 1.33 -25.09
N THR A 209 7.51 1.14 -25.79
CA THR A 209 8.69 0.39 -25.35
C THR A 209 9.33 1.03 -24.11
N ALA A 210 8.61 1.12 -22.98
CA ALA A 210 9.22 1.50 -21.71
C ALA A 210 10.23 0.40 -21.32
N LEU A 211 11.51 0.77 -21.25
CA LEU A 211 12.60 -0.14 -20.86
C LEU A 211 12.48 -0.57 -19.38
N TRP A 212 11.63 0.08 -18.60
CA TRP A 212 11.40 -0.17 -17.19
C TRP A 212 9.92 -0.46 -16.91
N LYS A 213 9.65 -1.50 -16.12
CA LYS A 213 8.33 -1.77 -15.53
C LYS A 213 8.26 -1.09 -14.16
N PRO A 214 7.21 -0.31 -13.87
CA PRO A 214 7.06 0.34 -12.57
C PRO A 214 7.13 -0.64 -11.41
N LEU A 215 7.95 -0.28 -10.43
CA LEU A 215 8.35 -1.12 -9.31
C LEU A 215 7.56 -0.74 -8.06
N VAL A 216 6.96 -1.74 -7.43
CA VAL A 216 6.51 -1.69 -6.04
C VAL A 216 7.50 -2.49 -5.21
N LEU A 217 8.31 -1.79 -4.41
CA LEU A 217 9.28 -2.40 -3.50
C LEU A 217 8.67 -2.50 -2.11
N LEU A 218 8.52 -3.72 -1.60
CA LEU A 218 8.05 -3.99 -0.24
C LEU A 218 9.19 -4.59 0.58
N ILE A 219 9.44 -4.05 1.75
CA ILE A 219 10.55 -4.46 2.63
C ILE A 219 9.94 -4.86 3.99
N PRO A 220 9.63 -6.15 4.19
CA PRO A 220 9.23 -6.66 5.50
C PRO A 220 10.38 -6.52 6.50
N LEU A 221 10.09 -5.96 7.67
CA LEU A 221 11.08 -5.67 8.71
C LEU A 221 10.58 -6.13 10.09
N ARG A 222 11.53 -6.41 10.98
CA ARG A 222 11.29 -6.60 12.41
C ARG A 222 12.13 -5.62 13.22
N LEU A 223 11.54 -4.54 13.68
CA LEU A 223 12.23 -3.40 14.33
C LEU A 223 12.43 -3.55 15.84
N GLY A 224 12.26 -4.77 16.37
CA GLY A 224 12.33 -5.05 17.80
C GLY A 224 11.71 -6.38 18.20
N LEU A 225 11.80 -6.73 19.48
CA LEU A 225 11.26 -8.00 20.00
C LEU A 225 9.77 -7.89 20.35
N SER A 226 9.40 -6.92 21.16
CA SER A 226 8.01 -6.67 21.57
C SER A 226 7.55 -5.29 21.13
N ASP A 227 8.43 -4.31 21.30
CA ASP A 227 8.23 -2.91 20.95
C ASP A 227 9.31 -2.49 19.95
N ILE A 228 9.07 -1.41 19.21
CA ILE A 228 10.07 -0.80 18.34
C ILE A 228 11.26 -0.30 19.16
N ASN A 229 12.48 -0.56 18.69
CA ASN A 229 13.68 0.04 19.27
C ASN A 229 13.78 1.51 18.80
N GLU A 230 13.98 2.43 19.74
CA GLU A 230 14.08 3.88 19.49
C GLU A 230 15.11 4.25 18.42
N ALA A 231 16.17 3.45 18.27
CA ALA A 231 17.18 3.62 17.22
C ALA A 231 16.61 3.62 15.79
N TYR A 232 15.45 2.99 15.56
CA TYR A 232 14.80 2.94 14.25
C TYR A 232 13.78 4.05 14.01
N ILE A 233 13.39 4.82 15.02
CA ILE A 233 12.29 5.79 14.92
C ILE A 233 12.61 6.85 13.87
N GLU A 234 13.81 7.43 13.91
CA GLU A 234 14.20 8.45 12.95
C GLU A 234 14.36 7.89 11.53
N THR A 235 14.89 6.67 11.38
CA THR A 235 14.94 5.98 10.09
C THR A 235 13.53 5.73 9.53
N LEU A 236 12.59 5.32 10.38
CA LEU A 236 11.20 5.10 10.00
C LEU A 236 10.52 6.39 9.56
N LYS A 237 10.71 7.50 10.29
CA LYS A 237 10.24 8.84 9.89
C LYS A 237 10.79 9.22 8.51
N GLN A 238 12.09 9.02 8.29
CA GLN A 238 12.73 9.32 7.00
C GLN A 238 12.16 8.50 5.83
N CYS A 239 11.72 7.26 6.06
CA CYS A 239 11.02 6.48 5.02
C CYS A 239 9.71 7.13 4.54
N PHE A 240 8.99 7.85 5.41
CA PHE A 240 7.79 8.62 5.02
C PHE A 240 8.11 9.90 4.26
N MET A 241 9.35 10.40 4.33
CA MET A 241 9.78 11.64 3.69
C MET A 241 10.25 11.45 2.25
N LEU A 242 10.47 10.20 1.81
CA LEU A 242 10.91 9.92 0.44
C LEU A 242 9.78 10.15 -0.56
N PRO A 243 10.02 10.78 -1.73
CA PRO A 243 9.01 10.95 -2.78
C PRO A 243 8.38 9.63 -3.24
N GLN A 244 9.16 8.54 -3.16
CA GLN A 244 8.75 7.19 -3.51
C GLN A 244 7.91 6.51 -2.42
N SER A 245 7.71 7.12 -1.25
CA SER A 245 7.09 6.47 -0.11
C SER A 245 5.65 6.04 -0.40
N LEU A 246 5.37 4.74 -0.26
CA LEU A 246 4.02 4.21 -0.17
C LEU A 246 3.57 4.07 1.29
N GLY A 247 4.38 4.49 2.26
CA GLY A 247 4.10 4.31 3.68
C GLY A 247 4.43 2.91 4.18
N VAL A 248 3.75 2.48 5.25
CA VAL A 248 4.08 1.26 5.99
C VAL A 248 2.80 0.53 6.36
N ILE A 249 2.78 -0.79 6.22
CA ILE A 249 1.73 -1.65 6.79
C ILE A 249 2.29 -2.42 7.98
N GLY A 250 1.52 -2.54 9.05
CA GLY A 250 1.98 -3.20 10.27
C GLY A 250 0.87 -3.36 11.30
N GLY A 251 1.25 -3.82 12.49
CA GLY A 251 0.34 -3.96 13.62
C GLY A 251 0.22 -5.39 14.14
N LYS A 252 -0.44 -5.51 15.29
CA LYS A 252 -0.64 -6.78 16.00
C LYS A 252 -1.68 -7.65 15.26
N PRO A 253 -1.74 -8.95 15.54
CA PRO A 253 -2.84 -9.79 15.08
C PRO A 253 -4.18 -9.12 15.34
N ASN A 254 -4.99 -8.98 14.28
CA ASN A 254 -6.33 -8.38 14.32
C ASN A 254 -6.37 -6.87 14.65
N SER A 255 -5.22 -6.18 14.60
CA SER A 255 -5.08 -4.73 14.79
C SER A 255 -4.02 -4.20 13.83
N ALA A 256 -4.27 -4.40 12.53
CA ALA A 256 -3.38 -3.95 11.46
C ALA A 256 -3.79 -2.58 10.92
N HIS A 257 -2.82 -1.72 10.63
CA HIS A 257 -3.03 -0.37 10.13
C HIS A 257 -2.15 -0.08 8.91
N TYR A 258 -2.60 0.86 8.08
CA TYR A 258 -1.81 1.42 7.00
C TYR A 258 -1.33 2.82 7.38
N PHE A 259 -0.06 2.92 7.76
CA PHE A 259 0.60 4.16 8.13
C PHE A 259 1.01 4.92 6.87
N ILE A 260 0.56 6.15 6.75
CA ILE A 260 0.75 7.00 5.57
C ILE A 260 1.69 8.17 5.84
N GLY A 261 2.07 8.39 7.10
CA GLY A 261 2.78 9.60 7.48
C GLY A 261 3.05 9.71 8.97
N TYR A 262 3.56 10.87 9.38
CA TYR A 262 3.78 11.21 10.78
C TYR A 262 3.70 12.72 11.03
N VAL A 263 3.50 13.10 12.29
CA VAL A 263 3.64 14.46 12.81
C VAL A 263 4.23 14.38 14.22
N GLY A 264 5.36 15.05 14.46
CA GLY A 264 6.10 14.90 15.73
C GLY A 264 6.44 13.44 16.03
N GLU A 265 5.93 12.91 17.15
CA GLU A 265 6.11 11.52 17.59
C GLU A 265 4.89 10.62 17.32
N GLU A 266 3.95 11.07 16.49
CA GLU A 266 2.75 10.31 16.15
C GLU A 266 2.75 9.87 14.69
N LEU A 267 2.40 8.60 14.45
CA LEU A 267 2.12 8.08 13.12
C LEU A 267 0.68 8.40 12.71
N ILE A 268 0.51 8.74 11.45
CA ILE A 268 -0.78 8.98 10.81
C ILE A 268 -1.16 7.73 10.03
N TYR A 269 -2.37 7.20 10.22
CA TYR A 269 -2.78 5.95 9.57
C TYR A 269 -4.25 5.89 9.14
N LEU A 270 -4.51 4.98 8.21
CA LEU A 270 -5.85 4.54 7.81
C LEU A 270 -6.18 3.22 8.50
N ASP A 271 -7.37 3.18 9.09
CA ASP A 271 -7.82 2.06 9.92
C ASP A 271 -8.87 1.20 9.18
N PRO A 272 -8.64 -0.10 8.95
CA PRO A 272 -9.60 -0.97 8.27
C PRO A 272 -10.72 -1.52 9.17
N HIS A 273 -10.72 -1.28 10.48
CA HIS A 273 -11.59 -1.97 11.46
C HIS A 273 -13.02 -1.43 11.55
N THR A 274 -13.59 -1.00 10.43
CA THR A 274 -15.01 -0.66 10.30
C THR A 274 -15.67 -1.58 9.28
N THR A 275 -16.79 -2.21 9.65
CA THR A 275 -17.48 -3.15 8.73
C THR A 275 -18.54 -2.44 7.91
N GLN A 276 -18.27 -2.26 6.63
CA GLN A 276 -19.17 -1.63 5.67
C GLN A 276 -19.86 -2.69 4.77
N PRO A 277 -21.04 -2.44 4.19
CA PRO A 277 -21.60 -3.32 3.17
C PRO A 277 -20.70 -3.39 1.93
N ALA A 278 -20.63 -4.55 1.25
CA ALA A 278 -19.99 -4.66 -0.06
C ALA A 278 -20.68 -3.73 -1.08
N VAL A 279 -19.89 -3.12 -1.96
CA VAL A 279 -20.38 -2.20 -2.99
C VAL A 279 -20.53 -2.94 -4.31
N GLU A 280 -21.66 -2.73 -4.97
CA GLU A 280 -21.93 -3.23 -6.31
C GLU A 280 -21.73 -2.08 -7.33
N PRO A 281 -20.83 -2.24 -8.32
CA PRO A 281 -20.72 -1.29 -9.43
C PRO A 281 -22.04 -1.13 -10.18
N TYR A 282 -22.28 0.07 -10.71
CA TYR A 282 -23.39 0.37 -11.60
C TYR A 282 -23.23 -0.29 -12.97
N GLU A 283 -24.31 -0.37 -13.76
CA GLU A 283 -24.30 -0.97 -15.10
C GLU A 283 -23.37 -0.24 -16.09
N ASP A 284 -23.12 1.05 -15.87
CA ASP A 284 -22.20 1.86 -16.68
C ASP A 284 -20.73 1.76 -16.24
N GLY A 285 -20.43 0.89 -15.27
CA GLY A 285 -19.10 0.65 -14.74
C GLY A 285 -18.63 1.63 -13.66
N GLN A 286 -19.41 2.68 -13.36
CA GLN A 286 -19.14 3.57 -12.23
C GLN A 286 -19.35 2.82 -10.91
N VAL A 287 -18.65 3.24 -9.85
CA VAL A 287 -18.74 2.65 -8.52
C VAL A 287 -19.09 3.75 -7.52
N PRO A 288 -20.09 3.55 -6.63
CA PRO A 288 -20.28 4.41 -5.46
C PRO A 288 -19.03 4.35 -4.58
N ASP A 289 -18.24 5.43 -4.60
CA ASP A 289 -16.86 5.42 -4.11
C ASP A 289 -16.69 6.06 -2.72
N GLU A 290 -17.74 6.65 -2.15
CA GLU A 290 -17.64 7.45 -0.92
C GLU A 290 -17.15 6.62 0.27
N THR A 291 -17.51 5.33 0.30
CA THR A 291 -17.10 4.37 1.34
C THR A 291 -15.65 3.90 1.22
N TYR A 292 -14.97 4.26 0.13
CA TYR A 292 -13.56 3.97 -0.13
C TYR A 292 -12.67 5.20 0.11
N HIS A 293 -13.21 6.27 0.71
CA HIS A 293 -12.47 7.47 1.08
C HIS A 293 -12.73 7.79 2.54
N CYS A 294 -11.65 7.89 3.33
CA CYS A 294 -11.75 8.19 4.76
C CYS A 294 -12.05 9.69 4.96
N GLN A 295 -13.28 10.00 5.38
CA GLN A 295 -13.76 11.38 5.54
C GLN A 295 -13.75 11.87 7.00
N HIS A 296 -13.35 11.03 7.95
CA HIS A 296 -13.14 11.46 9.33
C HIS A 296 -11.70 11.96 9.52
N PRO A 297 -11.41 12.74 10.60
CA PRO A 297 -10.05 13.14 10.91
C PRO A 297 -9.09 11.93 10.94
N PRO A 298 -7.85 12.09 10.45
CA PRO A 298 -6.90 10.99 10.37
C PRO A 298 -6.62 10.40 11.76
N CYS A 299 -6.54 9.07 11.84
CA CYS A 299 -6.15 8.40 13.07
C CYS A 299 -4.66 8.64 13.34
N ARG A 300 -4.33 8.85 14.62
CA ARG A 300 -2.97 9.05 15.11
C ARG A 300 -2.66 8.06 16.23
N MET A 301 -1.39 7.66 16.35
CA MET A 301 -0.89 6.89 17.49
C MET A 301 0.59 7.20 17.73
N HIS A 302 1.05 7.11 18.98
CA HIS A 302 2.45 7.32 19.30
C HIS A 302 3.34 6.27 18.62
N ILE A 303 4.49 6.67 18.06
CA ILE A 303 5.37 5.76 17.30
C ILE A 303 5.82 4.56 18.15
N CYS A 304 6.07 4.76 19.45
CA CYS A 304 6.44 3.66 20.36
C CYS A 304 5.37 2.58 20.54
N GLU A 305 4.11 2.83 20.16
CA GLU A 305 3.03 1.83 20.23
C GLU A 305 2.97 0.93 18.99
N LEU A 306 3.76 1.24 17.95
CA LEU A 306 3.85 0.46 16.72
C LEU A 306 4.38 -0.96 17.00
N ASP A 307 3.67 -1.99 16.50
CA ASP A 307 4.21 -3.35 16.53
C ASP A 307 5.47 -3.44 15.67
N PRO A 308 6.56 -4.08 16.15
CA PRO A 308 7.81 -4.11 15.41
C PRO A 308 7.74 -4.93 14.11
N SER A 309 6.69 -5.72 13.85
CA SER A 309 6.48 -6.37 12.55
C SER A 309 5.81 -5.42 11.57
N ILE A 310 6.56 -4.97 10.57
CA ILE A 310 6.05 -4.07 9.53
C ILE A 310 6.47 -4.51 8.13
N ALA A 311 5.92 -3.87 7.10
CA ALA A 311 6.51 -3.81 5.77
C ALA A 311 6.47 -2.37 5.26
N ALA A 312 7.63 -1.81 4.95
CA ALA A 312 7.74 -0.50 4.31
C ALA A 312 7.59 -0.64 2.79
N GLY A 313 6.86 0.28 2.16
CA GLY A 313 6.63 0.27 0.73
C GLY A 313 7.20 1.49 0.02
N PHE A 314 7.72 1.26 -1.19
CA PHE A 314 8.19 2.30 -2.09
C PHE A 314 7.73 2.05 -3.52
N PHE A 315 7.45 3.12 -4.27
CA PHE A 315 7.06 3.07 -5.66
C PHE A 315 8.04 3.84 -6.54
N CYS A 316 8.52 3.19 -7.59
CA CYS A 316 9.42 3.80 -8.58
C CYS A 316 8.83 3.56 -9.97
N GLN A 317 8.24 4.60 -10.56
CA GLN A 317 7.66 4.55 -11.90
C GLN A 317 8.74 4.38 -12.98
N THR A 318 9.94 4.88 -12.74
CA THR A 318 11.05 4.87 -13.70
C THR A 318 12.33 4.34 -13.06
N GLU A 319 13.31 3.97 -13.90
CA GLU A 319 14.65 3.58 -13.43
C GLU A 319 15.33 4.75 -12.69
N ASP A 320 15.19 5.99 -13.19
CA ASP A 320 15.73 7.18 -12.54
C ASP A 320 15.14 7.42 -11.14
N GLU A 321 13.84 7.16 -10.95
CA GLU A 321 13.20 7.25 -9.63
C GLU A 321 13.73 6.18 -8.67
N PHE A 322 14.08 4.99 -9.18
CA PHE A 322 14.69 3.94 -8.38
C PHE A 322 16.15 4.26 -8.01
N ASP A 323 16.90 4.87 -8.94
CA ASP A 323 18.25 5.36 -8.65
C ASP A 323 18.25 6.50 -7.62
N ASP A 324 17.29 7.43 -7.72
CA ASP A 324 17.07 8.48 -6.70
C ASP A 324 16.69 7.87 -5.35
N TRP A 325 15.80 6.86 -5.32
CA TRP A 325 15.49 6.13 -4.10
C TRP A 325 16.74 5.49 -3.50
N CYS A 326 17.56 4.79 -4.31
CA CYS A 326 18.80 4.17 -3.86
C CYS A 326 19.78 5.20 -3.28
N MET A 327 19.90 6.37 -3.88
CA MET A 327 20.73 7.47 -3.37
C MET A 327 20.22 7.98 -2.01
N ARG A 328 18.91 8.22 -1.88
CA ARG A 328 18.33 8.76 -0.64
C ARG A 328 18.36 7.76 0.49
N ILE A 329 17.94 6.52 0.24
CA ILE A 329 17.84 5.49 1.27
C ILE A 329 19.22 5.11 1.83
N ARG A 330 20.27 5.15 1.00
CA ARG A 330 21.65 5.00 1.49
C ARG A 330 21.96 6.05 2.54
N ARG A 331 21.66 7.34 2.28
CA ARG A 331 21.89 8.42 3.25
C ARG A 331 21.10 8.23 4.55
N VAL A 332 19.92 7.64 4.47
CA VAL A 332 19.06 7.31 5.62
C VAL A 332 19.66 6.15 6.44
N CYS A 333 20.18 5.11 5.78
CA CYS A 333 20.78 3.95 6.44
C CYS A 333 22.24 4.19 6.93
N PHE A 334 22.90 5.27 6.48
CA PHE A 334 24.28 5.60 6.87
C PHE A 334 24.36 6.24 8.27
N CYS A 335 24.23 5.39 9.29
CA CYS A 335 24.83 5.58 10.61
C CYS A 335 25.58 4.29 11.04
N GLY A 336 26.50 3.76 10.21
CA GLY A 336 27.46 2.76 10.73
C GLY A 336 28.07 1.68 9.82
N SER A 337 27.70 1.46 8.55
CA SER A 337 28.28 0.33 7.77
C SER A 337 28.62 0.65 6.31
N LEU A 338 29.73 0.05 5.85
CA LEU A 338 30.45 0.28 4.58
C LEU A 338 29.59 0.26 3.31
N ASP A 339 29.94 1.19 2.39
CA ASP A 339 29.45 1.29 1.00
C ASP A 339 29.56 -0.04 0.25
N SER A 340 28.43 -0.59 -0.18
CA SER A 340 28.38 -1.55 -1.29
C SER A 340 27.50 -0.96 -2.40
N SER A 341 28.03 -0.88 -3.62
CA SER A 341 27.28 -0.42 -4.80
C SER A 341 26.15 -1.38 -5.21
N VAL A 342 26.11 -2.58 -4.61
CA VAL A 342 25.32 -3.73 -5.08
C VAL A 342 24.06 -3.96 -4.23
N ALA A 343 24.06 -3.52 -2.97
CA ALA A 343 22.94 -3.73 -2.06
C ALA A 343 22.74 -2.58 -1.07
N VAL A 344 21.49 -2.40 -0.62
CA VAL A 344 21.11 -1.52 0.50
C VAL A 344 20.69 -2.41 1.68
N ASN A 345 21.41 -2.30 2.80
CA ASN A 345 21.17 -3.11 3.99
C ASN A 345 20.49 -2.27 5.09
N PHE A 346 19.28 -2.66 5.48
CA PHE A 346 18.51 -2.09 6.58
C PHE A 346 18.89 -2.71 7.94
N GLY A 347 19.62 -3.82 7.94
CA GLY A 347 20.15 -4.55 9.09
C GLY A 347 21.44 -3.97 9.70
N GLY A 348 22.11 -3.01 9.07
CA GLY A 348 23.20 -2.23 9.70
C GLY A 348 22.74 -1.36 10.88
N ILE A 349 21.42 -1.30 11.09
CA ILE A 349 20.75 -0.64 12.20
C ILE A 349 20.37 -1.68 13.29
N CYS A 350 20.62 -2.98 13.05
CA CYS A 350 20.23 -4.12 13.89
C CYS A 350 21.35 -4.77 14.72
N THR A 351 22.46 -4.07 15.01
CA THR A 351 23.52 -4.57 15.91
C THR A 351 23.79 -3.65 17.07
#